data_AF-A0A270BC24-F1
#
_entry.id   AF-A0A270BC24-F1
#
_cell.length_a   1.000
_cell.length_b   1.000
_cell.length_c   1.000
_cell.angle_alpha   90.00
_cell.angle_beta   90.00
_cell.angle_gamma   90.00
#
_symmetry.space_group_name_H-M   'P 1'
#
loop_
_entity.id
_entity.type
_entity.pdbx_description
1 polymer ?
#
loop_
_entity_poly.entity_id
_entity_poly.type
_entity_poly.pdbx_seq_one_letter_code
_entity_poly.pdbx_strand_id
1 'polypeptide(L)'
;MKRTVSLTIVAAALAAPIAADAKDAALAAECERVYQVYPRLMLAAMIEGDANCGDPGSGEFVSCYEGETPAEKTARDRRRAIREHQEAGYKAADQACRAWEADKNDAAHGAALRSALADARATDSWRPEAR
;
A
#
# COMPACT_ATOMS: atom_id res chain seq x y z
N MET A 1 -34.29 55.02 27.80
CA MET A 1 -33.29 53.95 28.00
C MET A 1 -33.94 52.61 27.63
N LYS A 2 -33.66 52.05 26.44
CA LYS A 2 -34.16 50.73 26.02
C LYS A 2 -32.94 49.81 25.86
N ARG A 3 -32.86 48.77 26.70
CA ARG A 3 -31.85 47.70 26.60
C ARG A 3 -32.40 46.66 25.63
N THR A 4 -31.75 46.51 24.49
CA THR A 4 -31.99 45.38 23.58
C THR A 4 -30.80 44.44 23.72
N VAL A 5 -30.97 43.40 24.53
CA VAL A 5 -30.17 42.18 24.46
C VAL A 5 -31.00 41.23 23.62
N SER A 6 -30.50 40.83 22.45
CA SER A 6 -31.08 39.72 21.70
C SER A 6 -29.95 38.79 21.31
N LEU A 7 -30.05 37.59 21.89
CA LEU A 7 -29.15 36.46 21.75
C LEU A 7 -28.96 36.09 20.27
N THR A 8 -27.72 36.07 19.81
CA THR A 8 -27.32 35.31 18.63
C THR A 8 -27.09 33.86 19.08
N ILE A 9 -28.13 33.04 19.02
CA ILE A 9 -28.03 31.59 19.27
C ILE A 9 -27.40 30.93 18.04
N VAL A 10 -26.15 30.50 18.23
CA VAL A 10 -25.53 29.24 17.79
C VAL A 10 -26.07 28.66 16.46
N ALA A 11 -25.39 28.99 15.35
CA ALA A 11 -25.42 28.19 14.13
C ALA A 11 -24.09 27.43 14.02
N ALA A 12 -23.91 26.38 14.81
CA ALA A 12 -22.76 25.50 14.71
C ALA A 12 -23.10 24.10 15.23
N ALA A 13 -23.78 23.26 14.43
CA ALA A 13 -23.90 21.82 14.75
C ALA A 13 -24.39 20.90 13.61
N LEU A 14 -24.26 21.25 12.32
CA LEU A 14 -24.87 20.44 11.24
C LEU A 14 -23.95 20.16 10.03
N ALA A 15 -22.64 20.08 10.22
CA ALA A 15 -21.68 19.78 9.14
C ALA A 15 -20.87 18.47 9.34
N ALA A 16 -21.21 17.65 10.33
CA ALA A 16 -20.35 16.52 10.73
C ALA A 16 -20.56 15.17 10.01
N PRO A 17 -21.77 14.74 9.58
CA PRO A 17 -21.92 13.36 9.08
C PRO A 17 -21.35 13.17 7.67
N ILE A 18 -21.56 14.14 6.77
CA ILE A 18 -21.16 14.02 5.36
C ILE A 18 -19.64 13.94 5.19
N ALA A 19 -18.89 14.61 6.08
CA ALA A 19 -17.43 14.64 6.01
C ALA A 19 -16.76 13.37 6.55
N ALA A 20 -17.44 12.60 7.41
CA ALA A 20 -16.95 11.30 7.88
C ALA A 20 -17.15 10.25 6.79
N ASP A 21 -18.36 10.18 6.22
CA ASP A 21 -18.70 9.23 5.15
C ASP A 21 -17.80 9.39 3.91
N ALA A 22 -17.50 10.63 3.52
CA ALA A 22 -16.61 10.91 2.39
C ALA A 22 -15.15 10.47 2.65
N LYS A 23 -14.66 10.57 3.89
CA LYS A 23 -13.31 10.14 4.26
C LYS A 23 -13.20 8.62 4.28
N ASP A 24 -14.23 7.93 4.78
CA ASP A 24 -14.26 6.47 4.83
C ASP A 24 -14.41 5.87 3.43
N ALA A 25 -15.21 6.49 2.56
CA ALA A 25 -15.28 6.10 1.15
C ALA A 25 -13.92 6.25 0.44
N ALA A 26 -13.17 7.32 0.71
CA ALA A 26 -11.83 7.50 0.16
C ALA A 26 -10.83 6.45 0.67
N LEU A 27 -10.88 6.10 1.95
CA LEU A 27 -10.04 5.04 2.53
C LEU A 27 -10.40 3.66 1.98
N ALA A 28 -11.68 3.37 1.79
CA ALA A 28 -12.14 2.12 1.19
C ALA A 28 -11.61 1.96 -0.24
N ALA A 29 -11.68 3.00 -1.07
CA ALA A 29 -11.14 2.97 -2.43
C ALA A 29 -9.62 2.75 -2.46
N GLU A 30 -8.88 3.33 -1.50
CA GLU A 30 -7.45 3.05 -1.37
C GLU A 30 -7.17 1.61 -0.96
N CYS A 31 -7.99 1.02 -0.08
CA CYS A 31 -7.85 -0.38 0.30
C CYS A 31 -8.11 -1.33 -0.87
N GLU A 32 -9.13 -1.06 -1.69
CA GLU A 32 -9.34 -1.82 -2.94
C GLU A 32 -8.12 -1.77 -3.86
N ARG A 33 -7.49 -0.59 -4.01
CA ARG A 33 -6.26 -0.45 -4.78
C ARG A 33 -5.13 -1.28 -4.17
N VAL A 34 -4.92 -1.22 -2.86
CA VAL A 34 -3.89 -1.98 -2.16
C VAL A 34 -4.10 -3.49 -2.35
N TYR A 35 -5.32 -4.00 -2.19
CA TYR A 35 -5.66 -5.40 -2.39
C TYR A 35 -5.40 -5.90 -3.83
N GLN A 36 -5.45 -5.00 -4.81
CA GLN A 36 -5.10 -5.34 -6.19
C GLN A 36 -3.59 -5.22 -6.48
N VAL A 37 -2.89 -4.30 -5.82
CA VAL A 37 -1.47 -4.01 -6.09
C VAL A 37 -0.57 -4.97 -5.34
N TYR A 38 -0.83 -5.23 -4.06
CA TYR A 38 0.03 -6.05 -3.22
C TYR A 38 0.30 -7.46 -3.81
N PRO A 39 -0.71 -8.24 -4.25
CA PRO A 39 -0.46 -9.56 -4.84
C PRO A 39 0.38 -9.51 -6.13
N ARG A 40 0.26 -8.42 -6.91
CA ARG A 40 1.05 -8.23 -8.13
C ARG A 40 2.51 -7.92 -7.80
N LEU A 41 2.76 -7.13 -6.76
CA LEU A 41 4.11 -6.85 -6.28
C LEU A 41 4.79 -8.09 -5.71
N MET A 42 4.06 -8.86 -4.90
CA MET A 42 4.54 -10.16 -4.39
C MET A 42 4.94 -11.08 -5.54
N LEU A 43 4.07 -11.24 -6.55
CA LEU A 43 4.38 -12.04 -7.72
C LEU A 43 5.59 -11.50 -8.50
N ALA A 44 5.69 -10.18 -8.68
CA ALA A 44 6.82 -9.57 -9.37
C ALA A 44 8.14 -9.76 -8.64
N ALA A 45 8.15 -9.65 -7.30
CA ALA A 45 9.33 -9.91 -6.47
C ALA A 45 9.76 -11.38 -6.55
N MET A 46 8.80 -12.32 -6.55
CA MET A 46 9.05 -13.75 -6.73
C MET A 46 9.64 -14.06 -8.11
N ILE A 47 9.08 -13.49 -9.18
CA ILE A 47 9.56 -13.73 -10.55
C ILE A 47 10.99 -13.25 -10.71
N GLU A 48 11.33 -12.04 -10.24
CA GLU A 48 12.69 -11.50 -10.35
C GLU A 48 13.71 -12.19 -9.41
N GLY A 49 13.26 -13.12 -8.56
CA GLY A 49 14.09 -14.02 -7.74
C GLY A 49 14.57 -15.25 -8.51
N ASP A 50 15.07 -16.28 -7.81
CA ASP A 50 15.47 -17.53 -8.45
C ASP A 50 14.22 -18.31 -8.89
N ALA A 51 13.83 -18.12 -10.15
CA ALA A 51 12.67 -18.77 -10.76
C ALA A 51 13.08 -20.10 -11.42
N ASN A 52 12.26 -21.14 -11.22
CA ASN A 52 12.43 -22.45 -11.88
C ASN A 52 11.64 -22.48 -13.19
N CYS A 53 12.33 -22.66 -14.31
CA CYS A 53 11.79 -22.87 -15.66
C CYS A 53 11.94 -24.32 -16.14
N GLY A 54 12.36 -25.24 -15.24
CA GLY A 54 12.40 -26.66 -15.51
C GLY A 54 11.01 -27.25 -15.69
N ASP A 55 10.95 -28.44 -16.29
CA ASP A 55 9.70 -29.20 -16.39
C ASP A 55 9.15 -29.50 -14.98
N PRO A 56 7.91 -29.08 -14.64
CA PRO A 56 7.32 -29.36 -13.33
C PRO A 56 7.30 -30.84 -12.97
N GLY A 57 7.29 -31.75 -13.95
CA GLY A 57 7.28 -33.20 -13.75
C GLY A 57 8.65 -33.84 -13.48
N SER A 58 9.77 -33.14 -13.74
CA SER A 58 11.10 -33.74 -13.64
C SER A 58 11.71 -33.67 -12.23
N GLY A 59 11.26 -32.70 -11.41
CA GLY A 59 11.88 -32.40 -10.12
C GLY A 59 13.26 -31.74 -10.21
N GLU A 60 13.75 -31.48 -11.42
CA GLU A 60 14.99 -30.74 -11.65
C GLU A 60 14.73 -29.23 -11.58
N PHE A 61 15.63 -28.53 -10.90
CA PHE A 61 15.63 -27.06 -10.93
C PHE A 61 16.44 -26.57 -12.12
N VAL A 62 15.79 -25.89 -13.05
CA VAL A 62 16.44 -25.18 -14.16
C VAL A 62 16.17 -23.70 -13.95
N SER A 63 17.22 -22.91 -13.76
CA SER A 63 17.04 -21.47 -13.58
C SER A 63 16.46 -20.84 -14.85
N CYS A 64 15.40 -20.06 -14.70
CA CYS A 64 14.88 -19.21 -15.78
C CYS A 64 15.90 -18.18 -16.31
N TYR A 65 17.01 -18.01 -15.59
CA TYR A 65 18.05 -17.04 -15.87
C TYR A 65 19.39 -17.70 -16.22
N GLU A 66 19.35 -18.99 -16.58
CA GLU A 66 20.52 -19.69 -17.08
C GLU A 66 21.10 -18.95 -18.30
N GLY A 67 22.41 -18.71 -18.28
CA GLY A 67 23.11 -18.00 -19.35
C GLY A 67 23.06 -16.47 -19.28
N GLU A 68 22.51 -15.88 -18.20
CA GLU A 68 22.54 -14.42 -18.04
C GLU A 68 23.97 -13.87 -18.00
N THR A 69 24.17 -12.72 -18.64
CA THR A 69 25.40 -11.96 -18.50
C THR A 69 25.48 -11.30 -17.12
N PRO A 70 26.68 -10.94 -16.62
CA PRO A 70 26.80 -10.21 -15.36
C PRO A 70 26.02 -8.88 -15.31
N ALA A 71 25.89 -8.20 -16.44
CA ALA A 71 25.13 -6.95 -16.55
C ALA A 71 23.62 -7.20 -16.40
N GLU A 72 23.09 -8.26 -17.03
CA GLU A 72 21.69 -8.67 -16.90
C GLU A 72 21.37 -9.10 -15.47
N LYS A 73 22.26 -9.88 -14.84
CA LYS A 73 22.16 -10.25 -13.43
C LYS A 73 22.01 -9.04 -12.53
N THR A 74 22.92 -8.07 -12.70
CA THR A 74 22.94 -6.84 -11.89
C THR A 74 21.66 -6.03 -12.10
N ALA A 75 21.17 -5.95 -13.35
CA ALA A 75 19.92 -5.26 -13.65
C ALA A 75 18.70 -5.98 -13.03
N ARG A 76 18.65 -7.33 -13.05
CA ARG A 76 17.61 -8.11 -12.39
C ARG A 76 17.65 -7.92 -10.89
N ASP A 77 18.81 -8.09 -10.26
CA ASP A 77 18.98 -7.94 -8.81
C ASP A 77 18.55 -6.54 -8.35
N ARG A 78 18.83 -5.50 -9.16
CA ARG A 78 18.33 -4.14 -8.91
C ARG A 78 16.81 -4.04 -9.00
N ARG A 79 16.18 -4.62 -10.04
CA ARG A 79 14.71 -4.64 -10.16
C ARG A 79 14.08 -5.41 -9.01
N ARG A 80 14.63 -6.58 -8.66
CA ARG A 80 14.21 -7.41 -7.52
C ARG A 80 14.20 -6.60 -6.23
N ALA A 81 15.30 -5.91 -5.90
CA ALA A 81 15.37 -5.08 -4.70
C ALA A 81 14.28 -3.98 -4.67
N ILE A 82 13.98 -3.37 -5.83
CA ILE A 82 12.88 -2.40 -5.94
C ILE A 82 11.53 -3.06 -5.68
N ARG A 83 11.29 -4.25 -6.26
CA ARG A 83 10.02 -4.97 -6.08
C ARG A 83 9.83 -5.45 -4.64
N GLU A 84 10.87 -5.99 -4.01
CA GLU A 84 10.83 -6.42 -2.61
C GLU A 84 10.55 -5.24 -1.67
N HIS A 85 11.17 -4.07 -1.93
CA HIS A 85 10.90 -2.86 -1.14
C HIS A 85 9.46 -2.37 -1.31
N GLN A 86 8.95 -2.35 -2.54
CA GLN A 86 7.56 -2.00 -2.85
C GLN A 86 6.58 -2.99 -2.21
N GLU A 87 6.84 -4.30 -2.35
CA GLU A 87 6.04 -5.36 -1.74
C GLU A 87 5.93 -5.16 -0.22
N ALA A 88 7.04 -4.92 0.47
CA ALA A 88 7.05 -4.71 1.91
C ALA A 88 6.17 -3.52 2.34
N GLY A 89 6.26 -2.38 1.64
CA GLY A 89 5.41 -1.22 1.91
C GLY A 89 3.91 -1.51 1.70
N TYR A 90 3.57 -2.15 0.58
CA TYR A 90 2.18 -2.48 0.26
C TYR A 90 1.61 -3.61 1.13
N LYS A 91 2.44 -4.52 1.65
CA LYS A 91 2.04 -5.54 2.63
C LYS A 91 1.61 -4.90 3.95
N ALA A 92 2.33 -3.89 4.43
CA ALA A 92 1.95 -3.15 5.63
C ALA A 92 0.61 -2.39 5.42
N ALA A 93 0.42 -1.80 4.24
CA ALA A 93 -0.85 -1.18 3.87
C ALA A 93 -2.01 -2.19 3.80
N ASP A 94 -1.80 -3.40 3.24
CA ASP A 94 -2.82 -4.47 3.22
C ASP A 94 -3.25 -4.86 4.64
N GLN A 95 -2.28 -5.02 5.55
CA GLN A 95 -2.56 -5.33 6.96
C GLN A 95 -3.33 -4.19 7.66
N ALA A 96 -2.96 -2.93 7.40
CA ALA A 96 -3.65 -1.77 7.96
C ALA A 96 -5.08 -1.63 7.41
N CYS A 97 -5.30 -1.97 6.13
CA CYS A 97 -6.63 -2.04 5.54
C CYS A 97 -7.51 -3.08 6.23
N ARG A 98 -7.00 -4.29 6.45
CA ARG A 98 -7.73 -5.34 7.19
C ARG A 98 -8.08 -4.91 8.61
N ALA A 99 -7.15 -4.26 9.32
CA ALA A 99 -7.38 -3.77 10.67
C ALA A 99 -8.46 -2.68 10.72
N TRP A 100 -8.41 -1.72 9.79
CA TRP A 100 -9.43 -0.67 9.68
C TRP A 100 -10.80 -1.24 9.25
N GLU A 101 -10.85 -2.19 8.34
CA GLU A 101 -12.10 -2.83 7.93
C GLU A 101 -12.74 -3.65 9.05
N ALA A 102 -11.93 -4.23 9.94
CA ALA A 102 -12.40 -4.97 11.11
C ALA A 102 -13.05 -4.06 12.17
N ASP A 103 -12.58 -2.82 12.31
CA ASP A 103 -13.21 -1.81 13.16
C ASP A 103 -13.04 -0.39 12.59
N LYS A 104 -14.03 0.02 11.79
CA LYS A 104 -14.04 1.33 11.11
C LYS A 104 -14.30 2.50 12.05
N ASN A 105 -14.83 2.24 13.25
CA ASN A 105 -15.12 3.28 14.23
C ASN A 105 -13.89 3.63 15.08
N ASP A 106 -12.83 2.82 15.03
CA ASP A 106 -11.58 3.11 15.71
C ASP A 106 -10.75 4.15 14.93
N ALA A 107 -10.64 5.35 15.51
CA ALA A 107 -9.84 6.43 14.97
C ALA A 107 -8.34 6.08 14.85
N ALA A 108 -7.82 5.21 15.73
CA ALA A 108 -6.43 4.76 15.68
C ALA A 108 -6.17 3.89 14.44
N HIS A 109 -7.09 2.99 14.08
CA HIS A 109 -7.00 2.22 12.84
C HIS A 109 -7.05 3.12 11.60
N GLY A 110 -7.94 4.12 11.59
CA GLY A 110 -8.00 5.08 10.50
C GLY A 110 -6.72 5.93 10.36
N ALA A 111 -6.08 6.31 11.47
CA ALA A 111 -4.80 7.02 11.44
C ALA A 111 -3.64 6.12 10.96
N ALA A 112 -3.58 4.88 11.46
CA ALA A 112 -2.58 3.89 11.06
C ALA A 112 -2.68 3.57 9.55
N LEU A 113 -3.90 3.38 9.03
CA LEU A 113 -4.12 3.16 7.60
C LEU A 113 -3.58 4.31 6.75
N ARG A 114 -3.86 5.58 7.12
CA ARG A 114 -3.35 6.73 6.37
C ARG A 114 -1.82 6.78 6.34
N SER A 115 -1.16 6.47 7.46
CA SER A 115 0.29 6.38 7.51
C SER A 115 0.81 5.28 6.59
N ALA A 116 0.25 4.07 6.71
CA ALA A 116 0.68 2.92 5.90
C ALA A 116 0.47 3.15 4.39
N LEU A 117 -0.61 3.84 4.00
CA LEU A 117 -0.85 4.23 2.60
C LEU A 117 0.18 5.25 2.10
N ALA A 118 0.55 6.23 2.93
CA ALA A 118 1.58 7.20 2.58
C ALA A 118 2.94 6.53 2.42
N ASP A 119 3.31 5.64 3.34
CA ASP A 119 4.55 4.87 3.30
C ASP A 119 4.60 3.95 2.08
N ALA A 120 3.51 3.24 1.78
CA ALA A 120 3.42 2.40 0.59
C ALA A 120 3.65 3.20 -0.70
N ARG A 121 3.07 4.40 -0.84
CA ARG A 121 3.30 5.28 -2.00
C ARG A 121 4.72 5.80 -2.07
N ALA A 122 5.36 6.06 -0.93
CA ALA A 122 6.76 6.48 -0.91
C ALA A 122 7.69 5.40 -1.49
N THR A 123 7.31 4.11 -1.42
CA THR A 123 8.10 3.03 -2.04
C THR A 123 8.09 3.05 -3.57
N ASP A 124 7.11 3.70 -4.23
CA ASP A 124 6.99 3.72 -5.69
C ASP A 124 8.18 4.47 -6.35
N SER A 125 8.71 5.48 -5.67
CA SER A 125 9.86 6.28 -6.10
C SER A 125 11.19 5.79 -5.53
N TRP A 126 11.18 4.81 -4.61
CA TRP A 126 12.40 4.30 -3.99
C TRP A 126 13.35 3.66 -5.01
N ARG A 127 14.65 3.90 -4.87
CA ARG A 127 15.70 3.29 -5.68
C ARG A 127 16.83 2.85 -4.76
N PRO A 128 17.44 1.67 -5.00
CA PRO A 128 18.65 1.28 -4.31
C PRO A 128 19.79 2.23 -4.72
N GLU A 129 20.63 2.60 -3.77
CA GLU A 129 21.85 3.38 -4.04
C GLU A 129 22.73 2.62 -5.04
N ALA A 130 23.36 3.36 -5.96
CA ALA A 130 24.31 2.77 -6.90
C ALA A 130 25.51 2.26 -6.09
N ARG A 131 25.67 0.94 -6.04
CA ARG A 131 26.85 0.28 -5.48
C ARG A 131 27.98 0.26 -6.49
#